data_AF-A0A9W7MBU9-F1
#
_entry.id   AF-A0A9W7MBU9-F1
#
_cell.length_a   1.000
_cell.length_b   1.000
_cell.length_c   1.000
_cell.angle_alpha   90.00
_cell.angle_beta   90.00
_cell.angle_gamma   90.00
#
_symmetry.space_group_name_H-M   'P 1'
#
loop_
_entity.id
_entity.type
_entity.pdbx_description
1 polymer ?
#
loop_
_entity_poly.entity_id
_entity_poly.type
_entity_poly.pdbx_seq_one_letter_code
_entity_poly.pdbx_strand_id
1 'polypeptide(L)'
;MMFIQILFTLSFLFSTTNALDFCVGDLNAPQGHAGYSCKEAEAVTVNDFVFSGLRAAGNTSNLLKSAATPAFSTQFPGVNGLGISLVRADLAVGGRSDPDPI
;
A
#
# COMPACT_ATOMS: atom_id res chain seq x y z
N MET A 1 -20.69 -39.87 -8.11
CA MET A 1 -21.13 -38.50 -8.50
C MET A 1 -21.52 -37.63 -7.31
N MET A 2 -22.31 -38.11 -6.34
CA MET A 2 -22.74 -37.32 -5.16
C MET A 2 -21.59 -36.87 -4.24
N PHE A 3 -20.57 -37.72 -4.02
CA PHE A 3 -19.41 -37.39 -3.17
C PHE A 3 -18.54 -36.25 -3.71
N ILE A 4 -18.37 -36.15 -5.03
CA ILE A 4 -17.58 -35.08 -5.66
C ILE A 4 -18.30 -33.73 -5.52
N GLN A 5 -19.62 -33.73 -5.63
CA GLN A 5 -20.47 -32.55 -5.40
C GLN A 5 -20.38 -32.07 -3.94
N ILE A 6 -20.39 -33.00 -2.98
CA ILE A 6 -20.23 -32.69 -1.55
C ILE A 6 -18.84 -32.10 -1.26
N LEU A 7 -17.78 -32.67 -1.83
CA LEU A 7 -16.42 -32.14 -1.67
C LEU A 7 -16.28 -30.74 -2.30
N PHE A 8 -16.82 -30.53 -3.51
CA PHE A 8 -16.76 -29.24 -4.21
C PHE A 8 -17.54 -28.13 -3.51
N THR A 9 -18.72 -28.45 -2.96
CA THR A 9 -19.53 -27.50 -2.18
C THR A 9 -18.90 -27.19 -0.82
N LEU A 10 -18.26 -28.18 -0.18
CA LEU A 10 -17.53 -27.97 1.07
C LEU A 10 -16.31 -27.05 0.87
N SER A 11 -15.59 -27.17 -0.25
CA SER A 11 -14.50 -26.24 -0.63
C SER A 11 -14.98 -24.79 -0.77
N PHE A 12 -16.18 -24.58 -1.33
CA PHE A 12 -16.77 -23.25 -1.46
C PHE A 12 -17.17 -22.62 -0.12
N LEU A 13 -17.55 -23.43 0.87
CA LEU A 13 -17.87 -22.98 2.24
C LEU A 13 -16.62 -22.58 3.04
N PHE A 14 -15.46 -23.19 2.73
CA PHE A 14 -14.17 -22.82 3.34
C PHE A 14 -13.47 -21.63 2.67
N SER A 15 -14.01 -21.12 1.55
CA SER A 15 -13.62 -19.82 1.00
C SER A 15 -14.08 -18.73 1.96
N THR A 16 -13.40 -18.60 3.09
CA THR A 16 -13.53 -17.46 3.97
C THR A 16 -12.96 -16.27 3.21
N THR A 17 -13.81 -15.59 2.44
CA THR A 17 -13.53 -14.20 2.07
C THR A 17 -13.64 -13.42 3.37
N ASN A 18 -12.59 -13.47 4.19
CA ASN A 18 -12.45 -12.55 5.30
C ASN A 18 -12.29 -11.19 4.62
N ALA A 19 -13.39 -10.45 4.48
CA ALA A 19 -13.32 -9.02 4.26
C ALA A 19 -12.70 -8.47 5.55
N LEU A 20 -11.36 -8.46 5.58
CA LEU A 20 -10.62 -7.91 6.70
C LEU A 20 -10.87 -6.40 6.69
N ASP A 21 -11.20 -5.83 7.85
CA ASP A 21 -11.34 -4.38 8.00
C ASP A 21 -10.06 -3.66 7.58
N PHE A 22 -8.90 -4.29 7.81
CA PHE A 22 -7.59 -3.81 7.41
C PHE A 22 -6.62 -4.98 7.10
N CYS A 23 -5.62 -4.71 6.28
CA CYS A 23 -4.49 -5.60 6.02
C CYS A 23 -3.21 -4.77 6.01
N VAL A 24 -2.65 -4.48 7.18
CA VAL A 24 -1.38 -3.74 7.27
C VAL A 24 -0.30 -4.58 6.59
N GLY A 25 0.36 -4.03 5.58
CA GLY A 25 1.38 -4.75 4.83
C GLY A 25 2.59 -5.14 5.69
N ASP A 26 3.02 -6.41 5.60
CA ASP A 26 4.31 -6.86 6.09
C ASP A 26 5.37 -6.62 5.01
N LEU A 27 6.22 -5.61 5.25
CA LEU A 27 7.30 -5.23 4.34
C LEU A 27 8.48 -6.21 4.36
N ASN A 28 8.52 -7.15 5.31
CA ASN A 28 9.57 -8.18 5.40
C ASN A 28 9.21 -9.46 4.63
N ALA A 29 7.93 -9.64 4.30
CA ALA A 29 7.45 -10.78 3.54
C ALA A 29 7.59 -10.54 2.01
N PRO A 30 7.67 -11.60 1.20
CA PRO A 30 7.64 -11.47 -0.26
C PRO A 30 6.35 -10.79 -0.73
N GLN A 31 6.48 -9.86 -1.68
CA GLN A 31 5.33 -9.20 -2.30
C GLN A 31 4.66 -10.13 -3.32
N GLY A 32 3.34 -10.23 -3.26
CA GLY A 32 2.52 -10.96 -4.23
C GLY A 32 1.89 -10.04 -5.28
N HIS A 33 1.16 -10.64 -6.23
CA HIS A 33 0.44 -9.91 -7.27
C HIS A 33 -0.63 -8.95 -6.74
N ALA A 34 -1.11 -9.17 -5.51
CA ALA A 34 -2.12 -8.34 -4.84
C ALA A 34 -1.52 -7.26 -3.92
N GLY A 35 -0.19 -7.13 -3.87
CA GLY A 35 0.50 -6.26 -2.92
C GLY A 35 1.22 -7.05 -1.83
N TYR A 36 1.30 -6.49 -0.63
CA TYR A 36 1.99 -7.12 0.50
C TYR A 36 1.07 -8.12 1.21
N SER A 37 1.66 -9.22 1.69
CA SER A 37 1.02 -10.05 2.71
C SER A 37 0.70 -9.20 3.95
N CYS A 38 -0.38 -9.53 4.66
CA CYS A 38 -0.75 -8.83 5.88
C CYS A 38 0.19 -9.25 7.03
N LYS A 39 0.47 -8.32 7.95
CA LYS A 39 0.97 -8.65 9.29
C LYS A 39 -0.06 -9.50 10.04
N GLU A 40 0.42 -10.28 11.00
CA GLU A 40 -0.44 -10.94 11.99
C GLU A 40 -1.24 -9.89 12.77
N ALA A 41 -2.51 -10.19 13.08
CA ALA A 41 -3.42 -9.24 13.69
C ALA A 41 -2.93 -8.74 15.06
N GLU A 42 -2.25 -9.60 15.83
CA GLU A 42 -1.68 -9.29 17.14
C GLU A 42 -0.49 -8.33 17.06
N ALA A 43 0.15 -8.23 15.90
CA ALA A 43 1.28 -7.32 15.66
C ALA A 43 0.84 -5.94 15.15
N VAL A 44 -0.44 -5.77 14.80
CA VAL A 44 -0.99 -4.49 14.33
C VAL A 44 -1.25 -3.56 15.50
N THR A 45 -0.82 -2.30 15.34
CA THR A 45 -0.97 -1.24 16.33
C THR A 45 -1.57 0.01 15.71
N VAL A 46 -2.00 0.96 16.55
CA VAL A 46 -2.49 2.27 16.08
C VAL A 46 -1.44 3.00 15.22
N ASN A 47 -0.15 2.80 15.51
CA ASN A 47 0.93 3.45 14.78
C ASN A 47 1.00 2.99 13.31
N ASP A 48 0.49 1.80 12.99
CA ASP A 48 0.43 1.32 11.60
C ASP A 48 -0.55 2.11 10.73
N PHE A 49 -1.44 2.91 11.34
CA PHE A 49 -2.43 3.74 10.67
C PHE A 49 -2.13 5.24 10.73
N VAL A 50 -0.95 5.63 11.23
CA VAL A 50 -0.52 7.04 11.30
C VAL A 50 0.72 7.25 10.43
N PHE A 51 0.62 8.14 9.44
CA PHE A 51 1.74 8.52 8.59
C PHE A 51 2.00 10.01 8.62
N SER A 52 3.14 10.41 9.21
CA SER A 52 3.56 11.81 9.29
C SER A 52 4.56 12.23 8.20
N GLY A 53 4.94 11.32 7.30
CA GLY A 53 5.98 11.57 6.29
C GLY A 53 5.65 12.72 5.34
N LEU A 54 4.36 13.02 5.13
CA LEU A 54 3.91 14.12 4.25
C LEU A 54 3.93 15.51 4.90
N ARG A 55 4.28 15.61 6.19
CA ARG A 55 4.24 16.88 6.95
C ARG A 55 5.26 17.89 6.41
N ALA A 56 6.46 17.42 6.05
CA ALA A 56 7.54 18.27 5.56
C ALA A 56 7.46 18.46 4.04
N ALA A 57 7.89 19.64 3.57
CA ALA A 57 8.09 19.88 2.15
C ALA A 57 9.31 19.08 1.65
N GLY A 58 9.20 18.52 0.46
CA GLY A 58 10.32 17.89 -0.23
C GLY A 58 11.39 18.91 -0.66
N ASN A 59 12.62 18.45 -0.83
CA ASN A 59 13.73 19.30 -1.25
C ASN A 59 13.63 19.64 -2.74
N THR A 60 13.23 20.87 -3.06
CA THR A 60 13.15 21.39 -4.44
C THR A 60 14.45 22.08 -4.92
N SER A 61 15.52 22.08 -4.14
CA SER A 61 16.85 22.59 -4.56
C SER A 61 17.59 21.53 -5.39
N ASN A 62 16.95 21.07 -6.46
CA ASN A 62 17.45 20.06 -7.38
C ASN A 62 17.18 20.46 -8.84
N LEU A 63 17.68 19.68 -9.81
CA LEU A 63 17.57 19.98 -11.24
C LEU A 63 16.13 20.14 -11.75
N LEU A 64 15.19 19.35 -11.19
CA LEU A 64 13.78 19.37 -11.57
C LEU A 64 12.99 20.47 -10.86
N LYS A 65 13.57 21.11 -9.83
CA LYS A 65 12.92 22.10 -8.96
C LYS A 65 11.58 21.59 -8.39
N SER A 66 11.48 20.29 -8.18
CA SER A 66 10.28 19.61 -7.70
C SER A 66 10.67 18.44 -6.78
N ALA A 67 9.72 17.98 -5.97
CA ALA A 67 9.87 16.79 -5.15
C ALA A 67 8.53 16.07 -5.00
N ALA A 68 8.55 14.74 -5.07
CA ALA A 68 7.39 13.89 -4.80
C ALA A 68 7.67 13.05 -3.56
N THR A 69 6.81 13.19 -2.54
CA THR A 69 6.88 12.40 -1.31
C THR A 69 5.70 11.42 -1.28
N PRO A 70 5.93 10.12 -1.56
CA PRO A 70 4.86 9.13 -1.61
C PRO A 70 4.47 8.64 -0.21
N ALA A 71 3.20 8.29 -0.06
CA ALA A 71 2.61 7.51 1.02
C ALA A 71 1.84 6.33 0.40
N PHE A 72 2.58 5.45 -0.27
CA PHE A 72 2.06 4.21 -0.85
C PHE A 72 2.18 3.09 0.18
N SER A 73 1.70 1.87 -0.13
CA SER A 73 1.84 0.72 0.79
C SER A 73 3.29 0.40 1.17
N THR A 74 4.26 0.83 0.36
CA THR A 74 5.70 0.69 0.64
C THR A 74 6.21 1.66 1.73
N GLN A 75 5.64 2.87 1.85
CA GLN A 75 6.01 3.85 2.90
C GLN A 75 5.00 3.89 4.05
N PHE A 76 3.74 3.59 3.77
CA PHE A 76 2.62 3.59 4.70
C PHE A 76 1.85 2.27 4.59
N PRO A 77 2.33 1.19 5.23
CA PRO A 77 1.74 -0.15 5.06
C PRO A 77 0.29 -0.26 5.53
N GLY A 78 -0.19 0.67 6.35
CA GLY A 78 -1.59 0.73 6.79
C GLY A 78 -2.61 0.92 5.66
N VAL A 79 -2.20 1.41 4.48
CA VAL A 79 -3.10 1.53 3.30
C VAL A 79 -3.12 0.30 2.40
N ASN A 80 -2.36 -0.75 2.73
CA ASN A 80 -2.32 -1.98 1.94
C ASN A 80 -3.70 -2.64 1.88
N GLY A 81 -4.13 -3.02 0.67
CA GLY A 81 -5.46 -3.59 0.41
C GLY A 81 -6.64 -2.60 0.42
N LEU A 82 -6.46 -1.34 0.84
CA LEU A 82 -7.56 -0.37 0.97
C LEU A 82 -7.91 0.38 -0.33
N GLY A 83 -7.09 0.24 -1.37
CA GLY A 83 -7.31 0.94 -2.65
C GLY A 83 -7.08 2.46 -2.60
N ILE A 84 -6.46 2.97 -1.54
CA ILE A 84 -6.09 4.38 -1.38
C ILE A 84 -4.56 4.53 -1.30
N SER A 85 -4.08 5.67 -1.77
CA SER A 85 -2.68 6.07 -1.68
C SER A 85 -2.59 7.59 -1.74
N LEU A 86 -1.49 8.16 -1.25
CA LEU A 86 -1.28 9.62 -1.29
C LEU A 86 0.13 9.94 -1.78
N VAL A 87 0.28 11.12 -2.37
CA VAL A 87 1.58 11.72 -2.70
C VAL A 87 1.51 13.22 -2.44
N ARG A 88 2.55 13.78 -1.81
CA ARG A 88 2.75 15.22 -1.74
C ARG A 88 3.71 15.65 -2.83
N ALA A 89 3.28 16.59 -3.67
CA ALA A 89 4.13 17.22 -4.67
C ALA A 89 4.49 18.64 -4.21
N ASP A 90 5.78 18.93 -4.07
CA ASP A 90 6.30 20.26 -3.81
C ASP A 90 7.00 20.77 -5.09
N LEU A 91 6.66 21.99 -5.54
CA LEU A 91 7.20 22.60 -6.75
C LEU A 91 7.70 24.01 -6.46
N ALA A 92 8.94 24.30 -6.87
CA ALA A 92 9.45 25.67 -6.94
C ALA A 92 9.15 26.30 -8.30
N VAL A 93 9.41 27.60 -8.45
CA VAL A 93 9.16 28.33 -9.72
C VAL A 93 9.93 27.69 -10.88
N GLY A 94 9.18 27.23 -11.89
CA GLY A 94 9.70 26.52 -13.06
C GLY A 94 9.95 25.02 -12.83
N GLY A 95 9.42 24.43 -11.76
CA GLY A 95 9.53 23.00 -11.46
C GLY A 95 8.80 22.10 -12.44
N ARG A 96 9.34 20.89 -12.64
CA ARG A 96 8.87 19.89 -13.61
C ARG A 96 8.74 18.52 -12.95
N SER A 97 7.81 17.69 -13.40
CA SER A 97 7.62 16.32 -12.89
C SER A 97 8.70 15.36 -13.37
N ASP A 98 9.21 15.60 -14.58
CA ASP A 98 10.10 14.68 -15.29
C ASP A 98 11.32 15.42 -15.85
N PRO A 99 12.45 14.73 -16.02
CA PRO A 99 13.59 15.28 -16.76
C PRO A 99 13.20 15.54 -18.21
N ASP A 100 13.78 16.58 -18.81
CA ASP A 100 13.57 16.86 -20.24
C ASP A 100 13.99 15.63 -21.06
N PRO A 101 13.18 15.20 -22.05
CA PRO A 101 13.63 14.19 -23.00
C PRO A 101 14.83 14.77 -23.75
N ILE A 102 16.00 14.14 -23.55
CA ILE A 102 17.23 14.42 -24.31
C ILE A 102 17.00 14.08 -25.77
#